data_AF-A0A5N5GK90-F1
#
_entry.id   AF-A0A5N5GK90-F1
#
_cell.length_a   1.000
_cell.length_b   1.000
_cell.length_c   1.000
_cell.angle_alpha   90.00
_cell.angle_beta   90.00
_cell.angle_gamma   90.00
#
_symmetry.space_group_name_H-M   'P 1'
#
loop_
_entity.id
_entity.type
_entity.pdbx_description
1 polymer ?
#
loop_
_entity_poly.entity_id
_entity_poly.type
_entity_poly.pdbx_seq_one_letter_code
_entity_poly.pdbx_strand_id
1 'polypeptide(L)'
;MASDSPAKKVLVPIANGTEAIEAVITVDVLRRAGADVTVASVEKQLRVDGYHGVKIVADALISDCSQTVFDLIALPGGIPGAANLKNSEVLESLVKKQAADGKLYAAICASPAVALASWGVLKGLKATGYPPFMEQLASGAIAVESRVQVDGKVVTSRGPGTTMEFAVALVEQLYGKEKADEVSGPLVMRSNHGDEYVITELNSVEWTASDSPKILVPIANGTEEMEAIIIIDILRWAKADVVVASVEDKLEIIASRKVKLEADMSLDEATKLSYDLIVLPVSWVSSFLLFNSFSLPY
;
A
#
# COMPACT_ATOMS: atom_id res chain seq x y z
N MET A 1 7.17 -0.53 33.08
CA MET A 1 7.97 0.48 32.38
C MET A 1 8.10 0.00 30.95
N ALA A 2 7.38 0.60 29.99
CA ALA A 2 7.64 0.32 28.58
C ALA A 2 9.06 0.83 28.29
N SER A 3 9.92 0.01 27.70
CA SER A 3 11.25 0.45 27.31
C SER A 3 11.11 1.43 26.14
N ASP A 4 11.60 2.66 26.30
CA ASP A 4 11.76 3.66 25.25
C ASP A 4 12.87 3.22 24.27
N SER A 5 12.67 2.07 23.61
CA SER A 5 13.50 1.71 22.47
C SER A 5 13.15 2.65 21.32
N PRO A 6 14.14 3.22 20.61
CA PRO A 6 13.86 4.10 19.48
C PRO A 6 13.02 3.36 18.42
N ALA A 7 12.09 4.08 17.79
CA ALA A 7 11.23 3.56 16.73
C ALA A 7 12.07 2.90 15.62
N LYS A 8 11.62 1.75 15.10
CA LYS A 8 12.30 1.09 13.98
C LYS A 8 12.16 1.95 12.73
N LYS A 9 13.28 2.20 12.05
CA LYS A 9 13.29 2.96 10.80
C LYS A 9 12.97 2.05 9.64
N VAL A 10 11.95 2.39 8.87
CA VAL A 10 11.51 1.61 7.71
C VAL A 10 11.55 2.47 6.46
N LEU A 11 12.04 1.90 5.37
CA LEU A 11 11.92 2.47 4.03
C LEU A 11 10.87 1.71 3.22
N VAL A 12 9.88 2.42 2.70
CA VAL A 12 8.97 1.92 1.66
C VAL A 12 9.19 2.76 0.40
N PRO A 13 9.96 2.27 -0.59
CA PRO A 13 10.18 3.00 -1.83
C PRO A 13 8.95 2.87 -2.74
N ILE A 14 8.61 3.96 -3.41
CA ILE A 14 7.52 4.02 -4.39
C ILE A 14 8.03 4.59 -5.71
N ALA A 15 7.35 4.22 -6.80
CA ALA A 15 7.66 4.65 -8.16
C ALA A 15 6.36 4.87 -8.93
N ASN A 16 6.44 5.47 -10.12
CA ASN A 16 5.31 5.46 -11.03
C ASN A 16 4.94 3.99 -11.37
N GLY A 17 3.66 3.68 -11.29
CA GLY A 17 3.12 2.33 -11.47
C GLY A 17 3.29 1.40 -10.28
N THR A 18 3.66 1.91 -9.10
CA THR A 18 3.58 1.14 -7.85
C THR A 18 2.14 0.72 -7.56
N GLU A 19 1.95 -0.52 -7.12
CA GLU A 19 0.65 -0.99 -6.64
C GLU A 19 0.28 -0.29 -5.32
N ALA A 20 -0.77 0.53 -5.35
CA ALA A 20 -1.08 1.45 -4.27
C ALA A 20 -1.55 0.71 -3.01
N ILE A 21 -2.36 -0.34 -3.19
CA ILE A 21 -2.82 -1.22 -2.12
C ILE A 21 -1.62 -1.79 -1.35
N GLU A 22 -0.62 -2.30 -2.08
CA GLU A 22 0.56 -2.94 -1.51
C GLU A 22 1.42 -1.96 -0.69
N ALA A 23 1.64 -0.75 -1.24
CA ALA A 23 2.43 0.27 -0.57
C ALA A 23 1.73 0.85 0.67
N VAL A 24 0.47 1.27 0.51
CA VAL A 24 -0.27 2.02 1.54
C VAL A 24 -0.60 1.14 2.73
N ILE A 25 -1.06 -0.09 2.52
CA ILE A 25 -1.31 -1.04 3.63
C ILE A 25 0.00 -1.34 4.37
N THR A 26 1.10 -1.57 3.66
CA THR A 26 2.40 -1.83 4.31
C THR A 26 2.83 -0.66 5.18
N VAL A 27 2.70 0.57 4.68
CA VAL A 27 3.02 1.79 5.44
C VAL A 27 2.12 1.95 6.66
N ASP A 28 0.81 1.81 6.47
CA ASP A 28 -0.19 1.96 7.53
C ASP A 28 0.08 0.98 8.68
N VAL A 29 0.15 -0.33 8.38
CA VAL A 29 0.33 -1.39 9.38
C VAL A 29 1.64 -1.23 10.14
N LEU A 30 2.73 -0.88 9.45
CA LEU A 30 4.02 -0.63 10.11
C LEU A 30 3.98 0.62 11.01
N ARG A 31 3.28 1.68 10.60
CA ARG A 31 3.06 2.87 11.45
C ARG A 31 2.16 2.57 12.64
N ARG A 32 1.15 1.69 12.50
CA ARG A 32 0.35 1.19 13.65
C ARG A 32 1.20 0.43 14.66
N ALA A 33 2.23 -0.28 14.22
CA ALA A 33 3.19 -0.94 15.10
C ALA A 33 4.19 0.02 15.78
N GLY A 34 4.17 1.31 15.44
CA GLY A 34 5.09 2.32 15.98
C GLY A 34 6.37 2.51 15.18
N ALA A 35 6.44 2.00 13.94
CA ALA A 35 7.61 2.23 13.07
C ALA A 35 7.66 3.67 12.53
N ASP A 36 8.88 4.19 12.42
CA ASP A 36 9.19 5.41 11.69
C ASP A 36 9.36 5.07 10.21
N VAL A 37 8.24 5.11 9.48
CA VAL A 37 8.20 4.75 8.06
C VAL A 37 8.42 5.98 7.19
N THR A 38 9.53 5.95 6.44
CA THR A 38 9.83 6.88 5.33
C THR A 38 9.29 6.30 4.03
N VAL A 39 8.34 7.00 3.41
CA VAL A 39 7.92 6.71 2.03
C VAL A 39 8.82 7.49 1.09
N ALA A 40 9.57 6.83 0.20
CA ALA A 40 10.55 7.51 -0.66
C ALA A 40 10.25 7.29 -2.15
N SER A 41 10.12 8.38 -2.90
CA SER A 41 9.96 8.29 -4.36
C SER A 41 11.31 8.00 -5.01
N VAL A 42 11.36 7.00 -5.90
CA VAL A 42 12.54 6.77 -6.77
C VAL A 42 12.53 7.65 -8.02
N GLU A 43 11.45 8.41 -8.23
CA GLU A 43 11.33 9.37 -9.31
C GLU A 43 12.08 10.68 -8.98
N LYS A 44 12.01 11.65 -9.89
CA LYS A 44 12.57 13.00 -9.67
C LYS A 44 11.70 13.90 -8.78
N GLN A 45 10.49 13.45 -8.47
CA GLN A 45 9.47 14.21 -7.79
C GLN A 45 8.81 13.35 -6.71
N LEU A 46 8.24 13.99 -5.68
CA LEU A 46 7.64 13.28 -4.54
C LEU A 46 6.35 12.56 -4.91
N ARG A 47 5.53 13.16 -5.78
CA ARG A 47 4.29 12.54 -6.25
C ARG A 47 4.56 11.45 -7.29
N VAL A 48 4.01 10.28 -7.08
CA VAL A 48 3.95 9.19 -8.07
C VAL A 48 2.51 8.85 -8.41
N ASP A 49 2.29 8.43 -9.65
CA ASP A 49 1.03 7.85 -10.09
C ASP A 49 1.10 6.33 -9.92
N GLY A 50 0.28 5.78 -9.02
CA GLY A 50 0.15 4.35 -8.78
C GLY A 50 -0.42 3.61 -10.00
N TYR A 51 -0.35 2.28 -9.97
CA TYR A 51 -0.65 1.46 -11.14
C TYR A 51 -2.06 1.66 -11.69
N HIS A 52 -3.03 1.92 -10.82
CA HIS A 52 -4.41 2.20 -11.20
C HIS A 52 -4.81 3.67 -10.92
N GLY A 53 -3.84 4.58 -11.02
CA GLY A 53 -4.08 6.03 -11.03
C GLY A 53 -4.24 6.67 -9.64
N VAL A 54 -4.12 5.91 -8.55
CA VAL A 54 -4.01 6.47 -7.19
C VAL A 54 -2.74 7.32 -7.11
N LYS A 55 -2.84 8.57 -6.65
CA LYS A 55 -1.68 9.46 -6.50
C LYS A 55 -1.17 9.44 -5.07
N ILE A 56 0.08 9.04 -4.90
CA ILE A 56 0.76 8.97 -3.60
C ILE A 56 1.85 10.03 -3.59
N VAL A 57 1.95 10.81 -2.52
CA VAL A 57 3.02 11.79 -2.32
C VAL A 57 4.02 11.25 -1.30
N ALA A 58 5.26 11.04 -1.72
CA ALA A 58 6.32 10.54 -0.85
C ALA A 58 6.70 11.55 0.26
N ASP A 59 7.35 11.05 1.30
CA ASP A 59 7.96 11.85 2.35
C ASP A 59 9.30 12.46 1.92
N ALA A 60 10.04 11.74 1.09
CA ALA A 60 11.36 12.15 0.59
C ALA A 60 11.63 11.60 -0.82
N LEU A 61 12.68 12.10 -1.47
CA LEU A 61 13.25 11.43 -2.64
C LEU A 61 14.22 10.35 -2.16
N ILE A 62 14.35 9.25 -2.93
CA ILE A 62 15.26 8.15 -2.58
C ILE A 62 16.72 8.61 -2.45
N SER A 63 17.11 9.66 -3.20
CA SER A 63 18.43 10.28 -3.12
C SER A 63 18.76 10.79 -1.72
N ASP A 64 17.75 11.32 -1.02
CA ASP A 64 17.88 11.89 0.32
C ASP A 64 18.04 10.78 1.38
N CYS A 65 17.64 9.55 1.04
CA CYS A 65 17.74 8.38 1.90
C CYS A 65 19.08 7.63 1.75
N SER A 66 19.96 8.01 0.83
CA SER A 66 21.16 7.23 0.44
C SER A 66 22.14 6.90 1.59
N GLN A 67 22.18 7.74 2.63
CA GLN A 67 23.02 7.54 3.82
C GLN A 67 22.21 7.08 5.05
N THR A 68 20.91 6.88 4.90
CA THR A 68 20.05 6.47 6.01
C THR A 68 20.15 4.97 6.22
N VAL A 69 20.34 4.57 7.46
CA VAL A 69 20.34 3.18 7.88
C VAL A 69 18.93 2.81 8.33
N PHE A 70 18.34 1.82 7.67
CA PHE A 70 17.01 1.31 7.99
C PHE A 70 17.09 -0.03 8.72
N ASP A 71 16.07 -0.33 9.53
CA ASP A 71 15.84 -1.64 10.13
C ASP A 71 15.12 -2.57 9.14
N LEU A 72 14.33 -2.01 8.21
CA LEU A 72 13.62 -2.70 7.14
C LEU A 72 13.57 -1.85 5.87
N ILE A 73 13.79 -2.47 4.72
CA ILE A 73 13.42 -1.91 3.41
C ILE A 73 12.37 -2.86 2.78
N ALA A 74 11.15 -2.37 2.53
CA ALA A 74 10.04 -3.19 2.03
C ALA A 74 9.54 -2.65 0.68
N LEU A 75 9.73 -3.43 -0.40
CA LEU A 75 9.40 -3.04 -1.77
C LEU A 75 7.98 -3.48 -2.15
N PRO A 76 7.05 -2.55 -2.40
CA PRO A 76 5.78 -2.85 -3.04
C PRO A 76 5.99 -3.32 -4.48
N GLY A 77 4.98 -3.94 -5.09
CA GLY A 77 4.96 -4.33 -6.49
C GLY A 77 4.29 -3.30 -7.39
N GLY A 78 3.36 -3.79 -8.20
CA GLY A 78 2.92 -3.14 -9.45
C GLY A 78 3.91 -3.45 -10.57
N ILE A 79 3.43 -3.91 -11.73
CA ILE A 79 4.34 -4.38 -12.80
C ILE A 79 5.27 -3.25 -13.29
N PRO A 80 4.76 -2.04 -13.62
CA PRO A 80 5.65 -0.93 -13.98
C PRO A 80 6.41 -0.39 -12.77
N GLY A 81 5.78 -0.36 -11.58
CA GLY A 81 6.41 0.10 -10.34
C GLY A 81 7.64 -0.71 -9.98
N ALA A 82 7.54 -2.04 -9.97
CA ALA A 82 8.65 -2.94 -9.69
C ALA A 82 9.81 -2.77 -10.70
N ALA A 83 9.51 -2.52 -11.97
CA ALA A 83 10.52 -2.24 -12.99
C ALA A 83 11.22 -0.89 -12.73
N ASN A 84 10.46 0.15 -12.34
CA ASN A 84 11.03 1.45 -12.00
C ASN A 84 11.86 1.40 -10.72
N LEU A 85 11.40 0.67 -9.69
CA LEU A 85 12.18 0.40 -8.47
C LEU A 85 13.49 -0.32 -8.80
N LYS A 86 13.45 -1.36 -9.64
CA LYS A 86 14.64 -2.10 -10.09
C LYS A 86 15.68 -1.18 -10.75
N ASN A 87 15.24 -0.19 -11.51
CA ASN A 87 16.11 0.73 -12.25
C ASN A 87 16.71 1.86 -11.40
N SER A 88 16.37 1.95 -10.10
CA SER A 88 16.96 2.92 -9.19
C SER A 88 18.28 2.41 -8.60
N GLU A 89 19.40 2.95 -9.07
CA GLU A 89 20.75 2.59 -8.58
C GLU A 89 20.93 2.86 -7.08
N VAL A 90 20.30 3.94 -6.58
CA VAL A 90 20.32 4.29 -5.15
C VAL A 90 19.58 3.23 -4.34
N LEU A 91 18.39 2.82 -4.78
CA LEU A 91 17.62 1.79 -4.09
C LEU A 91 18.33 0.42 -4.14
N GLU A 92 18.87 0.04 -5.30
CA GLU A 92 19.67 -1.18 -5.44
C GLU A 92 20.84 -1.20 -4.45
N SER A 93 21.57 -0.08 -4.35
CA SER A 93 22.70 0.05 -3.43
C SER A 93 22.28 -0.08 -1.96
N LEU A 94 21.16 0.57 -1.58
CA LEU A 94 20.59 0.47 -0.24
C LEU A 94 20.18 -0.96 0.10
N VAL A 95 19.49 -1.66 -0.80
CA VAL A 95 19.00 -3.04 -0.58
C VAL A 95 20.15 -4.04 -0.54
N LYS A 96 21.13 -3.93 -1.44
CA LYS A 96 22.34 -4.79 -1.41
C LYS A 96 23.11 -4.61 -0.10
N LYS A 97 23.25 -3.36 0.36
CA LYS A 97 23.86 -3.08 1.66
C LYS A 97 23.04 -3.64 2.82
N GLN A 98 21.72 -3.45 2.82
CA GLN A 98 20.79 -4.00 3.82
C GLN A 98 20.95 -5.52 3.96
N ALA A 99 20.99 -6.23 2.83
CA ALA A 99 21.18 -7.68 2.78
C ALA A 99 22.59 -8.09 3.28
N ALA A 100 23.65 -7.40 2.84
CA ALA A 100 25.02 -7.67 3.28
C ALA A 100 25.23 -7.43 4.78
N ASP A 101 24.55 -6.43 5.35
CA ASP A 101 24.58 -6.11 6.77
C ASP A 101 23.68 -7.06 7.61
N GLY A 102 23.04 -8.05 6.98
CA GLY A 102 22.19 -9.04 7.66
C GLY A 102 20.90 -8.45 8.24
N LYS A 103 20.41 -7.36 7.66
CA LYS A 103 19.19 -6.67 8.11
C LYS A 103 17.96 -7.11 7.33
N LEU A 104 16.79 -6.81 7.85
CA LEU A 104 15.52 -7.20 7.25
C LEU A 104 15.30 -6.45 5.92
N TYR A 105 14.90 -7.17 4.88
CA TYR A 105 14.42 -6.61 3.63
C TYR A 105 13.25 -7.45 3.12
N ALA A 106 12.37 -6.83 2.37
CA ALA A 106 11.14 -7.48 1.95
C ALA A 106 10.67 -7.01 0.58
N ALA A 107 9.89 -7.84 -0.11
CA ALA A 107 9.23 -7.45 -1.35
C ALA A 107 7.93 -8.23 -1.57
N ILE A 108 6.96 -7.61 -2.21
CA ILE A 108 5.68 -8.25 -2.55
C ILE A 108 5.42 -8.19 -4.06
N CYS A 109 4.62 -9.14 -4.56
CA CYS A 109 4.09 -9.14 -5.92
C CYS A 109 5.20 -9.28 -6.97
N ALA A 110 5.35 -8.31 -7.88
CA ALA A 110 6.36 -8.38 -8.94
C ALA A 110 7.78 -8.11 -8.43
N SER A 111 7.94 -7.35 -7.34
CA SER A 111 9.24 -6.89 -6.83
C SER A 111 10.21 -8.00 -6.38
N PRO A 112 9.78 -9.14 -5.79
CA PRO A 112 10.65 -10.29 -5.56
C PRO A 112 11.39 -10.75 -6.82
N ALA A 113 10.68 -10.92 -7.93
CA ALA A 113 11.23 -11.44 -9.19
C ALA A 113 11.94 -10.36 -10.02
N VAL A 114 11.36 -9.16 -10.08
CA VAL A 114 11.83 -8.08 -10.95
C VAL A 114 12.98 -7.31 -10.33
N ALA A 115 12.95 -7.06 -9.02
CA ALA A 115 13.97 -6.29 -8.32
C ALA A 115 14.92 -7.21 -7.53
N LEU A 116 14.45 -7.83 -6.43
CA LEU A 116 15.33 -8.53 -5.49
C LEU A 116 16.13 -9.69 -6.13
N ALA A 117 15.47 -10.54 -6.92
CA ALA A 117 16.13 -11.62 -7.64
C ALA A 117 17.18 -11.09 -8.62
N SER A 118 16.86 -10.02 -9.36
CA SER A 118 17.77 -9.40 -10.33
C SER A 118 19.01 -8.78 -9.69
N TRP A 119 18.88 -8.27 -8.46
CA TRP A 119 19.99 -7.74 -7.66
C TRP A 119 20.83 -8.84 -6.98
N GLY A 120 20.42 -10.11 -7.12
CA GLY A 120 21.14 -11.27 -6.58
C GLY A 120 20.98 -11.49 -5.08
N VAL A 121 20.10 -10.73 -4.41
CA VAL A 121 19.92 -10.80 -2.95
C VAL A 121 18.99 -11.94 -2.49
N LEU A 122 18.50 -12.77 -3.42
CA LEU A 122 17.67 -13.95 -3.12
C LEU A 122 18.37 -15.29 -3.38
N LYS A 123 19.65 -15.28 -3.80
CA LYS A 123 20.35 -16.50 -4.22
C LYS A 123 20.41 -17.52 -3.07
N GLY A 124 19.81 -18.69 -3.31
CA GLY A 124 19.77 -19.79 -2.33
C GLY A 124 18.71 -19.67 -1.24
N LEU A 125 17.90 -18.60 -1.26
CA LEU A 125 16.80 -18.38 -0.32
C LEU A 125 15.47 -18.80 -0.95
N LYS A 126 14.53 -19.23 -0.11
CA LYS A 126 13.13 -19.45 -0.50
C LYS A 126 12.41 -18.11 -0.62
N ALA A 127 11.71 -17.92 -1.73
CA ALA A 127 10.93 -16.72 -1.98
C ALA A 127 9.63 -17.03 -2.73
N THR A 128 8.61 -16.21 -2.52
CA THR A 128 7.35 -16.22 -3.25
C THR A 128 7.16 -14.89 -4.00
N GLY A 129 6.18 -14.81 -4.87
CA GLY A 129 5.91 -13.61 -5.67
C GLY A 129 4.59 -13.69 -6.43
N TYR A 130 4.37 -12.69 -7.29
CA TYR A 130 3.19 -12.62 -8.15
C TYR A 130 3.13 -13.84 -9.06
N PRO A 131 1.99 -14.57 -9.15
CA PRO A 131 1.94 -15.86 -9.85
C PRO A 131 2.51 -15.82 -11.29
N PRO A 132 2.22 -14.81 -12.12
CA PRO A 132 2.82 -14.68 -13.46
C PRO A 132 4.35 -14.50 -13.50
N PHE A 133 4.99 -14.14 -12.39
CA PHE A 133 6.44 -13.90 -12.28
C PHE A 133 7.18 -15.05 -11.57
N MET A 134 6.50 -16.14 -11.21
CA MET A 134 7.12 -17.25 -10.48
C MET A 134 8.23 -17.96 -11.28
N GLU A 135 8.08 -18.09 -12.60
CA GLU A 135 9.13 -18.65 -13.46
C GLU A 135 10.37 -17.75 -13.47
N GLN A 136 10.17 -16.43 -13.59
CA GLN A 136 11.27 -15.46 -13.48
C GLN A 136 11.93 -15.51 -12.09
N LEU A 137 11.15 -15.61 -11.01
CA LEU A 137 11.67 -15.71 -9.65
C LEU A 137 12.56 -16.96 -9.47
N ALA A 138 12.15 -18.10 -10.06
CA ALA A 138 12.88 -19.36 -9.99
C ALA A 138 14.29 -19.29 -10.62
N SER A 139 14.57 -18.28 -11.44
CA SER A 139 15.93 -18.05 -11.98
C SER A 139 16.91 -17.46 -10.96
N GLY A 140 16.41 -16.82 -9.90
CA GLY A 140 17.23 -16.11 -8.90
C GLY A 140 16.99 -16.51 -7.44
N ALA A 141 16.01 -17.39 -7.17
CA ALA A 141 15.63 -17.85 -5.83
C ALA A 141 15.05 -19.28 -5.88
N ILE A 142 14.88 -19.90 -4.71
CA ILE A 142 14.10 -21.15 -4.58
C ILE A 142 12.61 -20.75 -4.50
N ALA A 143 11.94 -20.72 -5.64
CA ALA A 143 10.55 -20.27 -5.73
C ALA A 143 9.59 -21.21 -4.97
N VAL A 144 8.72 -20.65 -4.13
CA VAL A 144 7.70 -21.37 -3.35
C VAL A 144 6.35 -20.66 -3.41
N GLU A 145 5.26 -21.37 -3.19
CA GLU A 145 3.90 -20.87 -3.38
C GLU A 145 3.20 -20.37 -2.10
N SER A 146 3.91 -20.27 -0.98
CA SER A 146 3.38 -19.70 0.26
C SER A 146 2.87 -18.26 0.03
N ARG A 147 1.80 -17.87 0.75
CA ARG A 147 1.23 -16.51 0.67
C ARG A 147 2.21 -15.45 1.17
N VAL A 148 2.92 -15.79 2.25
CA VAL A 148 4.06 -15.05 2.78
C VAL A 148 5.19 -16.06 3.02
N GLN A 149 6.39 -15.75 2.54
CA GLN A 149 7.58 -16.57 2.75
C GLN A 149 8.61 -15.76 3.55
N VAL A 150 8.95 -16.26 4.74
CA VAL A 150 10.08 -15.77 5.54
C VAL A 150 11.23 -16.76 5.39
N ASP A 151 12.40 -16.30 4.96
CA ASP A 151 13.63 -17.11 4.94
C ASP A 151 14.82 -16.27 5.42
N GLY A 152 15.29 -16.52 6.63
CA GLY A 152 16.34 -15.72 7.27
C GLY A 152 15.93 -14.25 7.47
N LYS A 153 16.50 -13.34 6.68
CA LYS A 153 16.28 -11.89 6.75
C LYS A 153 15.44 -11.34 5.60
N VAL A 154 14.92 -12.21 4.73
CA VAL A 154 14.02 -11.81 3.65
C VAL A 154 12.59 -12.25 3.93
N VAL A 155 11.64 -11.35 3.65
CA VAL A 155 10.21 -11.65 3.66
C VAL A 155 9.64 -11.34 2.27
N THR A 156 8.96 -12.31 1.65
CA THR A 156 8.32 -12.11 0.35
C THR A 156 6.84 -12.49 0.36
N SER A 157 6.04 -11.90 -0.54
CA SER A 157 4.60 -12.18 -0.64
C SER A 157 4.06 -12.03 -2.07
N ARG A 158 2.81 -12.42 -2.31
CA ARG A 158 2.30 -12.73 -3.66
C ARG A 158 1.58 -11.59 -4.39
N GLY A 159 0.88 -10.68 -3.72
CA GLY A 159 0.13 -9.64 -4.42
C GLY A 159 -0.85 -8.87 -3.53
N PRO A 160 -1.76 -8.07 -4.10
CA PRO A 160 -2.66 -7.19 -3.33
C PRO A 160 -3.44 -7.95 -2.26
N GLY A 161 -3.98 -9.12 -2.62
CA GLY A 161 -4.76 -9.98 -1.72
C GLY A 161 -3.96 -10.68 -0.61
N THR A 162 -2.64 -10.53 -0.53
CA THR A 162 -1.78 -11.06 0.54
C THR A 162 -1.09 -9.96 1.35
N THR A 163 -1.33 -8.68 1.04
CA THR A 163 -0.62 -7.54 1.63
C THR A 163 -0.79 -7.41 3.13
N MET A 164 -2.00 -7.65 3.66
CA MET A 164 -2.26 -7.56 5.11
C MET A 164 -1.40 -8.57 5.89
N GLU A 165 -1.35 -9.82 5.43
CA GLU A 165 -0.52 -10.88 6.04
C GLU A 165 0.97 -10.57 5.93
N PHE A 166 1.38 -10.06 4.77
CA PHE A 166 2.75 -9.62 4.54
C PHE A 166 3.15 -8.52 5.53
N ALA A 167 2.34 -7.47 5.66
CA ALA A 167 2.65 -6.35 6.53
C ALA A 167 2.67 -6.77 8.01
N VAL A 168 1.74 -7.63 8.46
CA VAL A 168 1.76 -8.18 9.83
C VAL A 168 2.97 -9.07 10.07
N ALA A 169 3.39 -9.88 9.08
CA ALA A 169 4.63 -10.65 9.19
C ALA A 169 5.85 -9.73 9.36
N LEU A 170 5.90 -8.57 8.70
CA LEU A 170 6.97 -7.58 8.91
C LEU A 170 6.92 -6.97 10.31
N VAL A 171 5.74 -6.71 10.86
CA VAL A 171 5.58 -6.28 12.27
C VAL A 171 6.15 -7.35 13.20
N GLU A 172 5.82 -8.63 12.99
CA GLU A 172 6.36 -9.73 13.79
C GLU A 172 7.90 -9.81 13.70
N GLN A 173 8.47 -9.65 12.51
CA GLN A 173 9.93 -9.67 12.34
C GLN A 173 10.64 -8.49 13.02
N LEU A 174 9.98 -7.32 13.11
CA LEU A 174 10.57 -6.10 13.69
C LEU A 174 10.35 -5.97 15.21
N TYR A 175 9.19 -6.40 15.70
CA TYR A 175 8.69 -6.12 17.05
C TYR A 175 8.27 -7.37 17.83
N GLY A 176 8.23 -8.53 17.19
CA GLY A 176 7.80 -9.79 17.80
C GLY A 176 6.29 -10.03 17.70
N LYS A 177 5.91 -11.27 18.02
CA LYS A 177 4.55 -11.79 17.84
C LYS A 177 3.48 -11.02 18.63
N GLU A 178 3.77 -10.63 19.86
CA GLU A 178 2.81 -9.89 20.70
C GLU A 178 2.37 -8.56 20.05
N LYS A 179 3.32 -7.83 19.44
CA LYS A 179 2.99 -6.59 18.73
C LYS A 179 2.22 -6.86 17.44
N ALA A 180 2.54 -7.95 16.74
CA ALA A 180 1.79 -8.36 15.56
C ALA A 180 0.33 -8.72 15.90
N ASP A 181 0.10 -9.42 17.01
CA ASP A 181 -1.24 -9.76 17.52
C ASP A 181 -2.00 -8.48 17.96
N GLU A 182 -1.33 -7.55 18.64
CA GLU A 182 -1.90 -6.24 19.03
C GLU A 182 -2.36 -5.41 17.81
N VAL A 183 -1.53 -5.35 16.77
CA VAL A 183 -1.83 -4.57 15.55
C VAL A 183 -2.90 -5.24 14.69
N SER A 184 -2.88 -6.56 14.57
CA SER A 184 -3.79 -7.30 13.69
C SER A 184 -5.22 -7.42 14.24
N GLY A 185 -5.40 -7.46 15.56
CA GLY A 185 -6.72 -7.59 16.20
C GLY A 185 -7.75 -6.55 15.71
N PRO A 186 -7.47 -5.24 15.78
CA PRO A 186 -8.37 -4.19 15.29
C PRO A 186 -8.53 -4.12 13.77
N LEU A 187 -7.68 -4.81 12.99
CA LEU A 187 -7.75 -4.81 11.53
C LEU A 187 -8.76 -5.81 10.97
N VAL A 188 -9.42 -6.58 11.84
CA VAL A 188 -10.48 -7.55 11.47
C VAL A 188 -10.03 -8.47 10.32
N MET A 189 -8.76 -8.88 10.38
CA MET A 189 -8.20 -9.79 9.39
C MET A 189 -8.92 -11.14 9.44
N ARG A 190 -8.98 -11.84 8.30
CA ARG A 190 -9.54 -13.19 8.28
C ARG A 190 -8.80 -14.07 9.27
N SER A 191 -9.56 -14.80 10.07
CA SER A 191 -9.06 -15.70 11.11
C SER A 191 -8.15 -16.80 10.55
N ASN A 192 -8.50 -17.40 9.40
CA ASN A 192 -7.66 -18.38 8.71
C ASN A 192 -7.73 -18.27 7.18
N HIS A 193 -6.70 -18.79 6.51
CA HIS A 193 -6.76 -19.06 5.07
C HIS A 193 -7.76 -20.19 4.77
N GLY A 194 -8.62 -19.97 3.79
CA GLY A 194 -9.63 -20.95 3.37
C GLY A 194 -10.98 -20.79 4.06
N ASP A 195 -11.11 -19.90 5.05
CA ASP A 195 -12.42 -19.50 5.57
C ASP A 195 -13.29 -18.97 4.41
N GLU A 196 -14.52 -19.49 4.30
CA GLU A 196 -15.46 -19.06 3.26
C GLU A 196 -15.75 -17.56 3.41
N TYR A 197 -15.63 -16.84 2.29
CA TYR A 197 -16.05 -15.45 2.22
C TYR A 197 -17.53 -15.41 1.86
N VAL A 198 -18.37 -15.07 2.84
CA VAL A 198 -19.81 -14.95 2.65
C VAL A 198 -20.17 -13.47 2.56
N ILE A 199 -20.75 -13.07 1.43
CA ILE A 199 -21.47 -11.80 1.33
C ILE A 199 -22.93 -12.10 1.66
N THR A 200 -23.46 -11.49 2.72
CA THR A 200 -24.91 -11.52 3.00
C THR A 200 -25.53 -10.27 2.43
N GLU A 201 -26.20 -10.40 1.29
CA GLU A 201 -26.99 -9.31 0.71
C GLU A 201 -28.39 -9.29 1.33
N LEU A 202 -28.81 -8.11 1.79
CA LEU A 202 -30.16 -7.85 2.26
C LEU A 202 -30.79 -6.79 1.37
N ASN A 203 -32.07 -7.00 0.99
CA ASN A 203 -32.82 -6.08 0.13
C ASN A 203 -32.12 -5.83 -1.21
N SER A 204 -31.91 -6.89 -1.99
CA SER A 204 -31.31 -6.78 -3.31
C SER A 204 -32.08 -5.78 -4.18
N VAL A 205 -31.33 -4.92 -4.86
CA VAL A 205 -31.84 -3.91 -5.78
C VAL A 205 -31.24 -4.14 -7.15
N GLU A 206 -32.03 -3.93 -8.20
CA GLU A 206 -31.49 -3.93 -9.55
C GLU A 206 -30.59 -2.70 -9.74
N TRP A 207 -29.30 -2.95 -9.95
CA TRP A 207 -28.34 -1.92 -10.34
C TRP A 207 -28.54 -1.56 -11.80
N THR A 208 -28.89 -0.30 -12.06
CA THR A 208 -29.12 0.23 -13.42
C THR A 208 -27.94 1.05 -13.95
N ALA A 209 -26.79 0.99 -13.27
CA ALA A 209 -25.60 1.72 -13.66
C ALA A 209 -25.06 1.25 -15.02
N SER A 210 -24.46 2.18 -15.77
CA SER A 210 -23.86 1.89 -17.08
C SER A 210 -22.64 0.97 -16.97
N ASP A 211 -22.12 0.49 -18.11
CA ASP A 211 -20.90 -0.34 -18.18
C ASP A 211 -19.66 0.29 -17.52
N SER A 212 -19.66 1.62 -17.31
CA SER A 212 -18.62 2.34 -16.55
C SER A 212 -19.27 3.32 -15.58
N PRO A 213 -19.65 2.87 -14.37
CA PRO A 213 -20.29 3.75 -13.38
C PRO A 213 -19.33 4.86 -12.96
N LYS A 214 -19.88 6.06 -12.78
CA LYS A 214 -19.16 7.22 -12.27
C LYS A 214 -19.29 7.30 -10.75
N ILE A 215 -18.17 7.22 -10.06
CA ILE A 215 -18.12 7.05 -8.61
C ILE A 215 -17.34 8.20 -7.99
N LEU A 216 -17.93 8.87 -7.00
CA LEU A 216 -17.25 9.88 -6.19
C LEU A 216 -16.66 9.24 -4.94
N VAL A 217 -15.37 9.47 -4.70
CA VAL A 217 -14.70 9.14 -3.44
C VAL A 217 -14.11 10.42 -2.84
N PRO A 218 -14.82 11.09 -1.92
CA PRO A 218 -14.28 12.26 -1.24
C PRO A 218 -13.26 11.83 -0.18
N ILE A 219 -12.13 12.55 -0.13
CA ILE A 219 -11.05 12.34 0.84
C ILE A 219 -10.71 13.65 1.53
N ALA A 220 -10.28 13.55 2.79
CA ALA A 220 -9.96 14.70 3.64
C ALA A 220 -8.75 14.37 4.53
N ASN A 221 -8.21 15.38 5.20
CA ASN A 221 -7.21 15.15 6.23
C ASN A 221 -7.76 14.19 7.30
N GLY A 222 -7.00 13.15 7.61
CA GLY A 222 -7.40 12.09 8.53
C GLY A 222 -8.31 11.00 7.94
N THR A 223 -8.57 10.99 6.63
CA THR A 223 -9.16 9.81 5.93
C THR A 223 -8.40 8.54 6.29
N GLU A 224 -9.12 7.44 6.55
CA GLU A 224 -8.51 6.10 6.68
C GLU A 224 -7.98 5.67 5.30
N GLU A 225 -6.65 5.62 5.17
CA GLU A 225 -5.98 5.41 3.88
C GLU A 225 -6.20 4.02 3.29
N MET A 226 -6.34 2.96 4.10
CA MET A 226 -6.55 1.62 3.58
C MET A 226 -7.95 1.50 2.96
N GLU A 227 -8.98 2.01 3.64
CA GLU A 227 -10.35 2.03 3.11
C GLU A 227 -10.42 2.82 1.81
N ALA A 228 -9.85 4.03 1.78
CA ALA A 228 -9.84 4.86 0.60
C ALA A 228 -9.12 4.17 -0.58
N ILE A 229 -7.88 3.72 -0.36
CA ILE A 229 -7.06 3.20 -1.45
C ILE A 229 -7.55 1.85 -1.95
N ILE A 230 -7.99 0.94 -1.08
CA ILE A 230 -8.55 -0.35 -1.51
C ILE A 230 -9.76 -0.12 -2.43
N ILE A 231 -10.66 0.78 -2.05
CA ILE A 231 -11.87 1.07 -2.83
C ILE A 231 -11.50 1.75 -4.16
N ILE A 232 -10.70 2.81 -4.13
CA ILE A 232 -10.32 3.57 -5.32
C ILE A 232 -9.60 2.66 -6.32
N ASP A 233 -8.61 1.92 -5.85
CA ASP A 233 -7.76 1.10 -6.70
C ASP A 233 -8.53 -0.06 -7.34
N ILE A 234 -9.33 -0.81 -6.56
CA ILE A 234 -10.16 -1.91 -7.08
C ILE A 234 -11.20 -1.41 -8.09
N LEU A 235 -11.88 -0.30 -7.81
CA LEU A 235 -12.89 0.25 -8.70
C LEU A 235 -12.27 0.74 -10.02
N ARG A 236 -11.10 1.38 -9.96
CA ARG A 236 -10.37 1.79 -11.17
C ARG A 236 -9.79 0.61 -11.93
N TRP A 237 -9.34 -0.44 -11.24
CA TRP A 237 -8.97 -1.70 -11.87
C TRP A 237 -10.15 -2.28 -12.66
N ALA A 238 -11.33 -2.27 -12.06
CA ALA A 238 -12.58 -2.68 -12.69
C ALA A 238 -13.11 -1.72 -13.78
N LYS A 239 -12.35 -0.66 -14.12
CA LYS A 239 -12.68 0.33 -15.17
C LYS A 239 -13.90 1.22 -14.87
N ALA A 240 -14.24 1.39 -13.59
CA ALA A 240 -15.16 2.46 -13.18
C ALA A 240 -14.51 3.85 -13.32
N ASP A 241 -15.31 4.88 -13.60
CA ASP A 241 -14.89 6.28 -13.61
C ASP A 241 -14.87 6.82 -12.17
N VAL A 242 -13.77 6.58 -11.47
CA VAL A 242 -13.61 6.99 -10.06
C VAL A 242 -12.98 8.37 -9.98
N VAL A 243 -13.75 9.34 -9.51
CA VAL A 243 -13.31 10.70 -9.17
C VAL A 243 -12.96 10.75 -7.69
N VAL A 244 -11.68 10.99 -7.39
CA VAL A 244 -11.22 11.26 -6.03
C VAL A 244 -11.24 12.77 -5.80
N ALA A 245 -12.02 13.24 -4.83
CA ALA A 245 -12.19 14.68 -4.58
C ALA A 245 -11.65 15.07 -3.20
N SER A 246 -10.82 16.11 -3.14
CA SER A 246 -10.35 16.64 -1.85
C SER A 246 -11.42 17.55 -1.25
N VAL A 247 -11.75 17.32 0.02
CA VAL A 247 -12.59 18.21 0.84
C VAL A 247 -11.80 19.43 1.34
N GLU A 248 -10.48 19.39 1.26
CA GLU A 248 -9.58 20.45 1.71
C GLU A 248 -9.39 21.55 0.65
N ASP A 249 -8.82 22.68 1.05
CA ASP A 249 -8.43 23.79 0.15
C ASP A 249 -7.31 23.43 -0.85
N LYS A 250 -6.74 22.23 -0.72
CA LYS A 250 -5.68 21.69 -1.58
C LYS A 250 -5.99 20.25 -1.99
N LEU A 251 -5.42 19.80 -3.11
CA LEU A 251 -5.60 18.43 -3.59
C LEU A 251 -4.86 17.40 -2.73
N GLU A 252 -3.71 17.78 -2.17
CA GLU A 252 -2.95 16.91 -1.28
C GLU A 252 -3.59 16.86 0.12
N ILE A 253 -3.87 15.66 0.60
CA ILE A 253 -4.33 15.40 1.97
C ILE A 253 -3.30 14.57 2.74
N ILE A 254 -3.38 14.63 4.08
CA ILE A 254 -2.62 13.76 4.98
C ILE A 254 -3.62 12.82 5.66
N ALA A 255 -3.54 11.52 5.33
CA ALA A 255 -4.40 10.48 5.88
C ALA A 255 -4.10 10.17 7.36
N SER A 256 -4.91 9.31 7.96
CA SER A 256 -4.91 9.03 9.41
C SER A 256 -3.58 8.49 9.93
N ARG A 257 -2.86 7.68 9.14
CA ARG A 257 -1.50 7.19 9.44
C ARG A 257 -0.45 7.90 8.60
N LYS A 258 -0.70 9.18 8.29
CA LYS A 258 0.25 10.10 7.63
C LYS A 258 0.66 9.67 6.22
N VAL A 259 -0.09 8.81 5.55
CA VAL A 259 0.07 8.63 4.10
C VAL A 259 -0.41 9.89 3.42
N LYS A 260 0.38 10.44 2.48
CA LYS A 260 -0.04 11.62 1.71
C LYS A 260 -0.62 11.17 0.39
N LEU A 261 -1.84 11.60 0.11
CA LEU A 261 -2.57 11.28 -1.10
C LEU A 261 -2.88 12.59 -1.84
N GLU A 262 -2.95 12.55 -3.16
CA GLU A 262 -3.41 13.68 -3.96
C GLU A 262 -4.72 13.33 -4.67
N ALA A 263 -5.74 14.18 -4.50
CA ALA A 263 -7.02 14.03 -5.18
C ALA A 263 -6.92 14.35 -6.68
N ASP A 264 -7.98 14.04 -7.42
CA ASP A 264 -8.10 14.42 -8.83
C ASP A 264 -8.57 15.86 -9.01
N MET A 265 -9.43 16.32 -8.10
CA MET A 265 -10.02 17.66 -8.13
C MET A 265 -10.47 18.08 -6.73
N SER A 266 -10.89 19.34 -6.61
CA SER A 266 -11.55 19.83 -5.40
C SER A 266 -12.99 19.31 -5.29
N LEU A 267 -13.55 19.26 -4.08
CA LEU A 267 -14.95 18.93 -3.87
C LEU A 267 -15.89 19.91 -4.58
N ASP A 268 -15.54 21.20 -4.64
CA ASP A 268 -16.30 22.24 -5.35
C ASP A 268 -16.39 22.00 -6.86
N GLU A 269 -15.38 21.37 -7.46
CA GLU A 269 -15.42 20.93 -8.86
C GLU A 269 -16.23 19.64 -9.00
N ALA A 270 -16.04 18.70 -8.08
CA ALA A 270 -16.77 17.43 -8.07
C ALA A 270 -18.30 17.62 -7.95
N THR A 271 -18.76 18.57 -7.13
CA THR A 271 -20.20 18.86 -6.96
C THR A 271 -20.91 19.36 -8.23
N LYS A 272 -20.16 19.75 -9.26
CA LYS A 272 -20.70 20.15 -10.58
C LYS A 272 -20.95 18.95 -11.51
N LEU A 273 -20.63 17.74 -11.06
CA LEU A 273 -20.78 16.49 -11.80
C LEU A 273 -21.87 15.62 -11.16
N SER A 274 -22.41 14.68 -11.93
CA SER A 274 -23.33 13.65 -11.44
C SER A 274 -22.58 12.33 -11.21
N TYR A 275 -23.06 11.53 -10.26
CA TYR A 275 -22.45 10.26 -9.86
C TYR A 275 -23.51 9.18 -9.68
N ASP A 276 -23.17 7.95 -10.05
CA ASP A 276 -23.99 6.75 -9.84
C ASP A 276 -23.83 6.22 -8.41
N LEU A 277 -22.65 6.44 -7.81
CA LEU A 277 -22.32 6.03 -6.44
C LEU A 277 -21.42 7.07 -5.77
N ILE A 278 -21.64 7.28 -4.47
CA ILE A 278 -20.70 8.01 -3.61
C ILE A 278 -20.22 7.04 -2.55
N VAL A 279 -18.90 6.86 -2.42
CA VAL A 279 -18.31 5.97 -1.42
C VAL A 279 -17.49 6.80 -0.44
N LEU A 280 -17.84 6.72 0.84
CA LEU A 280 -17.21 7.50 1.90
C LEU A 280 -16.22 6.63 2.67
N PRO A 281 -14.90 6.70 2.38
CA PRO A 281 -13.92 6.08 3.25
C PRO A 281 -13.96 6.79 4.60
N VAL A 282 -14.03 6.03 5.69
CA VAL A 282 -14.37 6.60 6.99
C VAL A 282 -13.27 7.54 7.48
N SER A 283 -13.70 8.66 8.07
CA SER A 283 -12.95 9.34 9.10
C SER A 283 -13.93 10.02 10.03
N TRP A 284 -13.51 10.29 11.27
CA TRP A 284 -14.30 11.06 12.23
C TRP A 284 -14.65 12.48 11.71
N VAL A 285 -13.97 12.96 10.66
CA VAL A 285 -14.10 14.31 10.09
C VAL A 285 -14.96 14.30 8.81
N SER A 286 -14.87 13.27 7.97
CA SER A 286 -15.61 13.21 6.69
C SER A 286 -17.12 13.07 6.90
N SER A 287 -17.55 12.37 7.96
CA SER A 287 -18.98 12.24 8.28
C SER A 287 -19.62 13.60 8.60
N PHE A 288 -18.95 14.49 9.34
CA PHE A 288 -19.58 15.74 9.81
C PHE A 288 -19.69 16.83 8.72
N LEU A 289 -18.74 16.88 7.78
CA LEU A 289 -18.71 17.90 6.73
C LEU A 289 -19.69 17.58 5.59
N LEU A 290 -19.80 16.32 5.18
CA LEU A 290 -20.66 15.94 4.05
C LEU A 290 -22.16 16.02 4.38
N PHE A 291 -22.56 15.72 5.62
CA PHE A 291 -23.96 15.88 6.06
C PHE A 291 -24.44 17.34 6.02
N ASN A 292 -23.54 18.32 6.10
CA ASN A 292 -23.89 19.74 5.99
C ASN A 292 -23.86 20.26 4.54
N SER A 293 -23.02 19.70 3.67
CA SER A 293 -22.87 20.15 2.28
C SER A 293 -23.87 19.51 1.31
N PHE A 294 -24.30 18.28 1.56
CA PHE A 294 -25.33 17.61 0.77
C PHE A 294 -26.70 17.74 1.45
N SER A 295 -27.29 18.93 1.35
CA SER A 295 -28.73 19.10 1.58
C SER A 295 -29.47 18.34 0.48
N LEU A 296 -29.81 17.06 0.71
CA LEU A 296 -30.71 16.33 -0.19
C LEU A 296 -32.06 17.07 -0.22
N PRO A 297 -32.56 17.52 -1.39
CA PRO A 297 -33.91 18.01 -1.46
C PRO A 297 -34.85 16.83 -1.15
N TYR A 298 -35.65 16.98 -0.09
CA TYR A 298 -36.77 16.11 0.24
C TYR A 298 -37.83 16.11 -0.87
#